data_AF-A0A2N0QK29-F1
#
_entry.id   AF-A0A2N0QK29-F1
#
_cell.length_a   1.000
_cell.length_b   1.000
_cell.length_c   1.000
_cell.angle_alpha   90.00
_cell.angle_beta   90.00
_cell.angle_gamma   90.00
#
_symmetry.space_group_name_H-M   'P 1'
#
loop_
_entity.id
_entity.type
_entity.pdbx_description
1 polymer ?
#
loop_
_entity_poly.entity_id
_entity_poly.type
_entity_poly.pdbx_seq_one_letter_code
_entity_poly.pdbx_strand_id
1 'polypeptide(L)'
;MHHLDLDLFCYQIIFTCDILKLQHINGNKLVEEVDRHLATISRFLGIKIFFNGLQSIARLTANEYRSLMKVMVFVIDNLYDENNNEADNFVNNDDLAKLYKYWNKMYILSRHEKFSESNLEKFKVCVKILVKLKV
;
A
#
# COMPACT_ATOMS: atom_id res chain seq x y z
N MET A 1 9.88 14.43 2.64
CA MET A 1 9.23 13.85 1.45
C MET A 1 9.32 14.90 0.39
N HIS A 2 9.96 14.60 -0.74
CA HIS A 2 9.79 15.44 -1.91
C HIS A 2 8.39 15.21 -2.48
N HIS A 3 7.86 16.20 -3.19
CA HIS A 3 6.55 16.12 -3.84
C HIS A 3 6.41 14.84 -4.70
N LEU A 4 7.46 14.48 -5.43
CA LEU A 4 7.56 13.28 -6.25
C LEU A 4 7.33 11.97 -5.46
N ASP A 5 7.78 11.91 -4.19
CA ASP A 5 7.60 10.72 -3.36
C ASP A 5 6.13 10.52 -2.94
N LEU A 6 5.39 11.62 -2.78
CA LEU A 6 3.98 11.63 -2.38
C LEU A 6 3.10 11.18 -3.54
N ASP A 7 3.37 11.68 -4.74
CA ASP A 7 2.63 11.32 -5.94
C ASP A 7 2.74 9.81 -6.20
N LEU A 8 3.95 9.27 -6.09
CA LEU A 8 4.21 7.87 -6.39
C LEU A 8 3.55 6.90 -5.39
N PHE A 9 3.54 7.23 -4.10
CA PHE A 9 2.81 6.44 -3.11
C PHE A 9 1.29 6.57 -3.24
N CYS A 10 0.79 7.75 -3.62
CA CYS A 10 -0.63 7.94 -3.96
C CYS A 10 -1.05 7.03 -5.11
N TYR A 11 -0.24 6.96 -6.17
CA TYR A 11 -0.47 6.02 -7.28
C TYR A 11 -0.53 4.56 -6.83
N GLN A 12 0.36 4.13 -5.93
CA GLN A 12 0.32 2.77 -5.40
C GLN A 12 -0.99 2.44 -4.66
N ILE A 13 -1.50 3.39 -3.87
CA ILE A 13 -2.77 3.17 -3.16
C ILE A 13 -3.94 3.13 -4.13
N ILE A 14 -3.99 4.05 -5.11
CA ILE A 14 -5.03 4.05 -6.16
C ILE A 14 -5.01 2.73 -6.92
N PHE A 15 -3.83 2.29 -7.37
CA PHE A 15 -3.64 1.03 -8.05
C PHE A 15 -4.12 -0.17 -7.21
N THR A 16 -3.81 -0.17 -5.90
CA THR A 16 -4.28 -1.21 -4.98
C THR A 16 -5.81 -1.22 -4.89
N CYS A 17 -6.46 -0.06 -4.76
CA CYS A 17 -7.92 0.02 -4.74
C CYS A 17 -8.55 -0.53 -6.02
N ASP A 18 -7.93 -0.27 -7.17
CA ASP A 18 -8.45 -0.76 -8.45
C ASP A 18 -8.28 -2.28 -8.58
N ILE A 19 -7.17 -2.85 -8.09
CA ILE A 19 -7.02 -4.31 -7.98
C ILE A 19 -8.10 -4.88 -7.08
N LEU A 20 -8.29 -4.32 -5.88
CA LEU A 20 -9.28 -4.82 -4.92
C LEU A 20 -10.71 -4.82 -5.49
N LYS A 21 -11.05 -3.86 -6.35
CA LYS A 21 -12.33 -3.85 -7.05
C LYS A 21 -12.51 -5.00 -8.05
N LEU A 22 -11.41 -5.53 -8.58
CA LEU A 22 -11.42 -6.69 -9.47
C LEU A 22 -11.40 -8.03 -8.70
N GLN A 23 -11.01 -8.02 -7.42
CA GLN A 23 -10.88 -9.23 -6.60
C GLN A 23 -12.21 -9.75 -6.04
N HIS A 24 -13.30 -8.96 -6.06
CA HIS A 24 -14.58 -9.34 -5.46
C HIS A 24 -15.75 -8.89 -6.35
N ILE A 25 -16.80 -9.71 -6.45
CA ILE A 25 -17.94 -9.44 -7.34
C ILE A 25 -18.65 -8.11 -7.03
N ASN A 26 -18.68 -7.75 -5.75
CA ASN A 26 -18.97 -6.38 -5.30
C ASN A 26 -17.65 -5.64 -5.11
N GLY A 27 -17.15 -4.98 -6.17
CA GLY A 27 -15.81 -4.40 -6.20
C GLY A 27 -15.52 -3.40 -5.08
N ASN A 28 -16.53 -2.74 -4.52
CA ASN A 28 -16.29 -1.78 -3.42
C ASN A 28 -16.12 -2.45 -2.05
N LYS A 29 -16.54 -3.71 -1.87
CA LYS A 29 -16.54 -4.37 -0.55
C LYS A 29 -15.15 -4.43 0.07
N LEU A 30 -14.12 -4.75 -0.73
CA LEU A 30 -12.74 -4.82 -0.24
C LEU A 30 -12.13 -3.44 0.01
N VAL A 31 -12.53 -2.43 -0.77
CA VAL A 31 -12.13 -1.04 -0.52
C VAL A 31 -12.76 -0.52 0.78
N GLU A 32 -14.02 -0.86 1.05
CA GLU A 32 -14.67 -0.57 2.33
C GLU A 32 -13.99 -1.27 3.51
N GLU A 33 -13.48 -2.50 3.33
CA GLU A 33 -12.70 -3.20 4.35
C GLU A 33 -11.37 -2.48 4.63
N VAL A 34 -10.71 -1.96 3.60
CA VAL A 34 -9.51 -1.12 3.78
C VAL A 34 -9.82 0.11 4.64
N ASP A 35 -10.96 0.77 4.39
CA ASP A 35 -11.41 1.90 5.20
C ASP A 35 -11.73 1.47 6.65
N ARG A 36 -12.34 0.30 6.86
CA ARG A 36 -12.57 -0.28 8.21
C ARG A 36 -11.27 -0.55 8.96
N HIS A 37 -10.30 -1.18 8.31
CA HIS A 37 -8.98 -1.46 8.88
C HIS A 37 -8.24 -0.16 9.22
N LEU A 38 -8.25 0.83 8.31
CA LEU A 38 -7.65 2.15 8.56
C LEU A 38 -8.30 2.85 9.75
N ALA A 39 -9.62 2.87 9.83
CA ALA A 39 -10.35 3.49 10.94
C ALA A 39 -10.02 2.82 12.28
N THR A 40 -9.88 1.50 12.28
CA THR A 40 -9.50 0.72 13.46
C THR A 40 -8.09 1.04 13.92
N ILE A 41 -7.10 1.00 13.03
CA ILE A 41 -5.69 1.30 13.34
C ILE A 41 -5.51 2.77 13.78
N SER A 42 -6.21 3.70 13.13
CA SER A 42 -6.19 5.14 13.45
C SER A 42 -6.48 5.40 14.93
N ARG A 43 -7.48 4.70 15.50
CA ARG A 43 -7.86 4.80 16.92
C ARG A 43 -6.73 4.40 17.87
N PHE A 44 -5.94 3.39 17.50
CA PHE A 44 -4.88 2.86 18.37
C PHE A 44 -3.58 3.64 18.29
N LEU A 45 -3.25 4.20 17.12
CA LEU A 45 -1.94 4.84 16.90
C LEU A 45 -1.94 6.36 17.12
N GLY A 46 -3.08 6.96 17.50
CA GLY A 46 -3.21 8.42 17.63
C GLY A 46 -2.92 9.16 16.32
N ILE A 47 -3.02 8.46 15.20
CA ILE A 47 -2.80 9.03 13.87
C ILE A 47 -4.09 9.72 13.47
N LYS A 48 -4.01 10.96 12.99
CA LYS A 48 -5.13 11.59 12.26
C LYS A 48 -5.25 10.93 10.89
N ILE A 49 -5.88 9.75 10.80
CA ILE A 49 -6.31 9.17 9.52
C ILE A 49 -7.80 9.43 9.35
N PHE A 50 -8.17 9.78 8.13
CA PHE A 50 -9.35 10.56 7.76
C PHE A 50 -10.67 9.90 8.15
N PHE A 51 -11.60 10.75 8.63
CA PHE A 51 -13.02 10.40 8.82
C PHE A 51 -13.73 9.98 7.53
N ASN A 52 -13.11 10.19 6.35
CA ASN A 52 -13.68 9.96 5.03
C ASN A 52 -12.99 8.81 4.24
N GLY A 53 -12.11 8.02 4.88
CA GLY A 53 -11.44 6.89 4.23
C GLY A 53 -10.50 7.28 3.07
N LEU A 54 -10.19 6.30 2.20
CA LEU A 54 -9.33 6.45 1.03
C LEU A 54 -9.92 7.38 -0.05
N GLN A 55 -11.22 7.69 0.00
CA GLN A 55 -11.86 8.62 -0.93
C GLN A 55 -11.26 10.03 -0.89
N SER A 56 -10.61 10.40 0.22
CA SER A 56 -9.98 11.71 0.39
C SER A 56 -8.46 11.68 0.20
N ILE A 57 -7.89 10.62 -0.40
CA ILE A 57 -6.43 10.46 -0.51
C ILE A 57 -5.72 11.64 -1.19
N ALA A 58 -6.32 12.21 -2.24
CA ALA A 58 -5.75 13.36 -2.95
C ALA A 58 -5.62 14.62 -2.06
N ARG A 59 -6.27 14.65 -0.89
CA ARG A 59 -6.30 15.78 0.04
C ARG A 59 -5.44 15.58 1.28
N LEU A 60 -4.73 14.44 1.40
CA LEU A 60 -3.84 14.19 2.54
C LEU A 60 -2.66 15.17 2.53
N THR A 61 -2.29 15.66 3.70
CA THR A 61 -1.02 16.37 3.91
C THR A 61 0.16 15.42 3.82
N ALA A 62 1.36 15.95 3.58
CA ALA A 62 2.58 15.16 3.53
C ALA A 62 2.87 14.35 4.82
N ASN A 63 2.40 14.82 5.98
CA ASN A 63 2.56 14.09 7.25
C ASN A 63 1.54 12.95 7.40
N GLU A 64 0.32 13.16 6.90
CA GLU A 64 -0.72 12.12 6.88
C GLU A 64 -0.34 10.99 5.92
N TYR A 65 0.17 11.31 4.72
CA TYR A 65 0.74 10.30 3.82
C TYR A 65 1.85 9.48 4.48
N ARG A 66 2.74 10.14 5.21
CA ARG A 66 3.86 9.49 5.90
C ARG A 66 3.40 8.57 7.02
N SER A 67 2.27 8.88 7.64
CA SER A 67 1.63 8.01 8.62
C SER A 67 0.91 6.86 7.93
N LEU A 68 0.23 7.13 6.82
CA LEU A 68 -0.43 6.14 5.97
C LEU A 68 0.55 5.07 5.46
N MET A 69 1.72 5.47 4.93
CA MET A 69 2.78 4.54 4.50
C MET A 69 3.19 3.53 5.56
N LYS A 70 3.21 3.95 6.84
CA LYS A 70 3.59 3.09 7.97
C LYS A 70 2.52 2.06 8.29
N VAL A 71 1.25 2.44 8.16
CA VAL A 71 0.13 1.58 8.55
C VAL A 71 -0.40 0.70 7.42
N MET A 72 -0.17 1.09 6.16
CA MET A 72 -0.81 0.44 5.01
C MET A 72 -0.46 -1.05 4.89
N VAL A 73 0.74 -1.47 5.30
CA VAL A 73 1.10 -2.90 5.32
C VAL A 73 0.21 -3.70 6.26
N PHE A 74 -0.19 -3.13 7.41
CA PHE A 74 -1.08 -3.79 8.38
C PHE A 74 -2.54 -3.73 7.96
N VAL A 75 -2.92 -2.70 7.19
CA VAL A 75 -4.26 -2.54 6.64
C VAL A 75 -4.55 -3.61 5.60
N ILE A 76 -3.56 -3.90 4.77
CA ILE A 76 -3.65 -4.86 3.66
C ILE A 76 -3.39 -6.29 4.11
N ASP A 77 -2.68 -6.48 5.22
CA ASP A 77 -2.47 -7.80 5.81
C ASP A 77 -3.81 -8.43 6.23
N ASN A 78 -4.04 -9.67 5.80
CA ASN A 78 -5.29 -10.41 6.06
C ASN A 78 -6.58 -9.64 5.75
N LEU A 79 -6.60 -8.87 4.65
CA LEU A 79 -7.75 -8.04 4.26
C LEU A 79 -8.98 -8.87 3.83
N TYR A 80 -8.77 -10.04 3.24
CA TYR A 80 -9.84 -10.94 2.81
C TYR A 80 -9.40 -12.41 2.86
N ASP A 81 -10.38 -13.32 2.91
CA ASP A 81 -10.13 -14.76 2.88
C ASP A 81 -9.51 -15.21 1.55
N GLU A 82 -8.97 -16.44 1.53
CA GLU A 82 -8.38 -17.03 0.31
C GLU A 82 -9.39 -17.13 -0.84
N ASN A 83 -8.90 -17.26 -2.08
CA ASN A 83 -9.68 -17.15 -3.30
C ASN A 83 -10.96 -18.02 -3.29
N ASN A 84 -12.13 -17.37 -3.32
CA ASN A 84 -13.42 -18.03 -3.47
C ASN A 84 -13.75 -18.43 -4.93
N ASN A 85 -12.78 -18.32 -5.85
CA ASN A 85 -12.93 -18.41 -7.31
C ASN A 85 -13.83 -17.32 -7.92
N GLU A 86 -13.96 -16.17 -7.25
CA GLU A 86 -14.74 -15.02 -7.75
C GLU A 86 -13.97 -14.18 -8.78
N ALA A 87 -12.63 -14.30 -8.83
CA ALA A 87 -11.77 -13.53 -9.72
C ALA A 87 -10.74 -14.42 -10.45
N ASP A 88 -10.62 -14.23 -11.77
CA ASP A 88 -9.71 -15.00 -12.63
C ASP A 88 -8.21 -14.74 -12.34
N ASN A 89 -7.87 -13.52 -11.90
CA ASN A 89 -6.51 -13.09 -11.56
C ASN A 89 -6.44 -12.71 -10.08
N PHE A 90 -6.74 -13.68 -9.22
CA PHE A 90 -6.77 -13.42 -7.79
C PHE A 90 -5.37 -13.08 -7.25
N VAL A 91 -5.28 -11.97 -6.53
CA VAL A 91 -4.07 -11.55 -5.83
C VAL A 91 -4.24 -11.91 -4.37
N ASN A 92 -3.30 -12.65 -3.79
CA ASN A 92 -3.37 -13.00 -2.37
C ASN A 92 -2.88 -11.84 -1.47
N ASN A 93 -3.34 -11.82 -0.22
CA ASN A 93 -2.95 -10.79 0.76
C ASN A 93 -1.44 -10.73 0.99
N ASP A 94 -0.74 -11.88 0.99
CA ASP A 94 0.71 -11.93 1.22
C ASP A 94 1.49 -11.20 0.11
N ASP A 95 1.03 -11.29 -1.13
CA ASP A 95 1.62 -10.61 -2.28
C ASP A 95 1.33 -9.11 -2.26
N LEU A 96 0.12 -8.70 -1.86
CA LEU A 96 -0.17 -7.30 -1.59
C LEU A 96 0.67 -6.76 -0.41
N ALA A 97 0.81 -7.50 0.68
CA ALA A 97 1.62 -7.11 1.84
C ALA A 97 3.11 -7.00 1.45
N LYS A 98 3.63 -7.94 0.64
CA LYS A 98 4.98 -7.86 0.06
C LYS A 98 5.15 -6.59 -0.78
N LEU A 99 4.18 -6.25 -1.63
CA LEU A 99 4.22 -5.03 -2.44
C LEU A 99 4.48 -3.79 -1.56
N TYR A 100 3.71 -3.62 -0.49
CA TYR A 100 3.90 -2.51 0.46
C TYR A 100 5.20 -2.59 1.25
N LYS A 101 5.61 -3.80 1.67
CA LYS A 101 6.88 -4.01 2.39
C LYS A 101 8.10 -3.62 1.55
N TYR A 102 8.16 -4.09 0.31
CA TYR A 102 9.27 -3.78 -0.60
C TYR A 102 9.24 -2.33 -1.06
N TRP A 103 8.06 -1.75 -1.24
CA TRP A 103 7.93 -0.31 -1.45
C TRP A 103 8.55 0.50 -0.32
N ASN A 104 8.15 0.23 0.92
CA ASN A 104 8.68 0.92 2.10
C ASN A 104 10.20 0.76 2.22
N LYS A 105 10.73 -0.42 1.89
CA LYS A 105 12.17 -0.68 1.86
C LYS A 105 12.89 0.16 0.79
N MET A 106 12.35 0.22 -0.43
CA MET A 106 12.88 1.06 -1.50
C MET A 106 12.82 2.54 -1.14
N TYR A 107 11.72 2.99 -0.55
CA TYR A 107 11.55 4.35 -0.07
C TYR A 107 12.60 4.71 0.99
N ILE A 108 12.82 3.85 1.99
CA ILE A 108 13.87 4.10 2.99
C ILE A 108 15.24 4.18 2.31
N LEU A 109 15.55 3.25 1.38
CA LEU A 109 16.81 3.22 0.63
C LEU A 109 17.03 4.51 -0.18
N SER A 110 16.01 5.03 -0.86
CA SER A 110 16.12 6.24 -1.68
C SER A 110 16.32 7.52 -0.86
N ARG A 111 16.04 7.47 0.45
CA ARG A 111 16.19 8.61 1.37
C ARG A 111 17.52 8.65 2.11
N HIS A 112 18.40 7.65 1.93
CA HIS A 112 19.75 7.73 2.48
C HIS A 112 20.52 8.90 1.87
N GLU A 113 21.14 9.72 2.72
CA GLU A 113 21.97 10.86 2.29
C GLU A 113 23.11 10.43 1.35
N LYS A 114 23.68 9.24 1.59
CA LYS A 114 24.66 8.60 0.71
C LYS A 114 24.07 7.32 0.13
N PHE A 115 23.82 7.32 -1.18
CA PHE A 115 23.35 6.14 -1.90
C PHE A 115 24.55 5.35 -2.47
N SER A 116 24.90 4.24 -1.83
CA SER A 116 26.02 3.39 -2.23
C SER A 116 25.62 2.39 -3.31
N GLU A 117 26.62 1.77 -3.95
CA GLU A 117 26.40 0.67 -4.89
C GLU A 117 25.70 -0.53 -4.22
N SER A 118 26.00 -0.82 -2.95
CA SER A 118 25.26 -1.83 -2.18
C SER A 118 23.78 -1.46 -2.02
N ASN A 119 23.45 -0.18 -1.84
CA ASN A 119 22.07 0.27 -1.81
C ASN A 119 21.39 0.11 -3.17
N LEU A 120 22.11 0.37 -4.27
CA LEU A 120 21.62 0.13 -5.64
C LEU A 120 21.27 -1.35 -5.85
N GLU A 121 22.15 -2.27 -5.44
CA GLU A 121 21.88 -3.70 -5.59
C GLU A 121 20.67 -4.15 -4.75
N LYS A 122 20.53 -3.64 -3.51
CA LYS A 122 19.33 -3.89 -2.70
C LYS A 122 18.06 -3.32 -3.35
N PHE A 123 18.15 -2.14 -3.95
CA PHE A 123 17.04 -1.50 -4.64
C PHE A 123 16.61 -2.32 -5.88
N LYS A 124 17.56 -2.74 -6.72
CA LYS A 124 17.31 -3.61 -7.88
C LYS A 124 16.65 -4.93 -7.48
N VAL A 125 17.06 -5.53 -6.35
CA VAL A 125 16.40 -6.73 -5.82
C VAL A 125 14.94 -6.45 -5.47
N CYS A 126 14.64 -5.33 -4.81
CA CYS A 126 13.26 -4.96 -4.51
C CYS A 126 12.42 -4.79 -5.78
N VAL A 127 12.93 -4.08 -6.79
CA VAL A 127 12.26 -3.92 -8.09
C VAL A 127 11.98 -5.26 -8.76
N LYS A 128 12.98 -6.17 -8.79
CA LYS A 128 12.81 -7.51 -9.36
C LYS A 128 11.73 -8.33 -8.65
N ILE A 129 11.59 -8.17 -7.33
CA ILE A 129 10.55 -8.85 -6.56
C ILE A 129 9.19 -8.27 -6.92
N LEU A 130 9.07 -6.94 -6.97
CA LEU A 130 7.80 -6.29 -7.32
C LEU A 130 7.30 -6.66 -8.72
N VAL A 131 8.19 -6.71 -9.71
CA VAL A 131 7.84 -7.10 -11.09
C VAL A 131 7.40 -8.57 -11.18
N LYS A 132 7.81 -9.42 -10.24
CA LYS A 132 7.45 -10.84 -10.21
C LYS A 132 6.15 -11.13 -9.47
N LEU A 133 5.68 -10.21 -8.62
CA LEU A 133 4.35 -10.33 -8.03
C LEU A 133 3.35 -10.24 -9.18
N LYS A 134 2.61 -11.32 -9.44
CA LYS A 134 1.54 -11.36 -10.46
C LYS A 134 0.33 -10.60 -9.94
N VAL A 135 0.50 -9.29 -9.78
CA VAL A 135 -0.57 -8.36 -9.43
C VAL A 135 -1.19 -7.84 -10.72
#